data_AF-A0A814M216-F1
#
_entry.id   AF-A0A814M216-F1
#
_cell.length_a   1.000
_cell.length_b   1.000
_cell.length_c   1.000
_cell.angle_alpha   90.00
_cell.angle_beta   90.00
_cell.angle_gamma   90.00
#
_symmetry.space_group_name_H-M   'P 1'
#
loop_
_entity.id
_entity.type
_entity.pdbx_description
1 polymer ?
#
loop_
_entity_poly.entity_id
_entity_poly.type
_entity_poly.pdbx_seq_one_letter_code
_entity_poly.pdbx_strand_id
1 'polypeptide(L)'
;MLNSIPAVAPYAPRRYQGLDQKTNTVSNQLTVREVQWNMTDLPSASSSESVPTTSWKPIIIVLTVLVVVVCAAAVGIPFLLLQHQQQVPQLLPQQQRRQQQPQRRPLPLRHLRRQPPRQRQLQQVTANLPAACSSYTTISDSTRSVSYSGSSGCDSSSFSSSGMWVRFTGSGGTTIPTYAPGTSVCGTSATGWYASALPSSGATVSGTLCYQWTSSTCQWSSSIQVANCNTYYVYFLYPSPVCNLRVCTV
;
A
#
# COMPACT_ATOMS: atom_id res chain seq x y z
N MET A 1 35.50 55.92 -1.26
CA MET A 1 34.41 56.33 -0.35
C MET A 1 33.13 55.67 -0.82
N LEU A 2 32.33 55.18 0.12
CA LEU A 2 31.32 54.12 -0.03
C LEU A 2 30.15 54.52 -0.96
N ASN A 3 29.79 53.63 -1.89
CA ASN A 3 28.50 53.66 -2.58
C ASN A 3 27.49 52.82 -1.80
N SER A 4 26.49 53.50 -1.25
CA SER A 4 25.41 52.93 -0.44
C SER A 4 24.40 52.17 -1.30
N ILE A 5 24.16 50.89 -0.95
CA ILE A 5 23.10 50.04 -1.51
C ILE A 5 21.78 50.39 -0.79
N PRO A 6 20.65 50.61 -1.49
CA PRO A 6 19.36 50.81 -0.81
C PRO A 6 18.84 49.51 -0.19
N ALA A 7 18.40 49.60 1.06
CA ALA A 7 17.85 48.50 1.84
C ALA A 7 16.49 48.03 1.29
N VAL A 8 16.33 46.72 1.10
CA VAL A 8 15.05 46.08 0.77
C VAL A 8 14.24 45.90 2.06
N ALA A 9 13.03 46.44 2.10
CA ALA A 9 12.11 46.33 3.23
C ALA A 9 11.59 44.88 3.41
N PRO A 10 11.32 44.43 4.66
CA PRO A 10 10.80 43.09 4.92
C PRO A 10 9.32 42.96 4.51
N TYR A 11 9.00 41.84 3.85
CA TYR A 11 7.62 41.44 3.53
C TYR A 11 6.81 41.17 4.80
N ALA A 12 5.68 41.86 4.97
CA ALA A 12 4.70 41.59 6.01
C ALA A 12 3.77 40.43 5.60
N PRO A 13 3.37 39.54 6.53
CA PRO A 13 2.42 38.47 6.23
C PRO A 13 0.98 38.99 6.16
N ARG A 14 0.22 38.60 5.12
CA ARG A 14 -1.22 38.89 5.01
C ARG A 14 -2.01 38.09 6.06
N ARG A 15 -2.78 38.79 6.90
CA ARG A 15 -3.95 38.25 7.60
C ARG A 15 -5.01 37.86 6.58
N TYR A 16 -5.42 36.59 6.56
CA TYR A 16 -6.71 36.19 5.98
C TYR A 16 -7.75 36.18 7.09
N GLN A 17 -8.74 37.08 6.99
CA GLN A 17 -9.96 37.04 7.78
C GLN A 17 -10.91 35.98 7.18
N GLY A 18 -11.57 35.24 8.08
CA GLY A 18 -12.44 34.13 7.77
C GLY A 18 -13.69 34.53 6.99
N LEU A 19 -14.17 33.57 6.20
CA LEU A 19 -15.51 33.55 5.65
C LEU A 19 -16.10 32.17 5.93
N ASP A 20 -17.11 32.17 6.80
CA ASP A 20 -17.95 31.03 7.12
C ASP A 20 -18.71 30.58 5.88
N GLN A 21 -18.60 29.29 5.53
CA GLN A 21 -19.57 28.63 4.67
C GLN A 21 -20.08 27.37 5.35
N LYS A 22 -21.32 27.48 5.83
CA LYS A 22 -22.21 26.37 6.15
C LYS A 22 -22.27 25.41 4.96
N THR A 23 -21.84 24.18 5.15
CA THR A 23 -22.20 23.06 4.26
C THR A 23 -22.96 22.02 5.05
N ASN A 24 -24.20 21.77 4.62
CA ASN A 24 -25.06 20.70 5.08
C ASN A 24 -24.40 19.34 4.84
N THR A 25 -24.11 18.60 5.91
CA THR A 25 -23.53 17.26 5.84
C THR A 25 -24.66 16.23 5.95
N VAL A 26 -24.98 15.56 4.85
CA VAL A 26 -25.70 14.27 4.88
C VAL A 26 -24.69 13.23 5.32
N SER A 27 -24.88 12.68 6.52
CA SER A 27 -24.03 11.66 7.14
C SER A 27 -24.19 10.34 6.38
N ASN A 28 -23.14 9.91 5.68
CA ASN A 28 -22.94 8.52 5.34
C ASN A 28 -21.70 8.03 6.09
N GLN A 29 -21.95 7.32 7.18
CA GLN A 29 -20.94 6.65 8.00
C GLN A 29 -20.32 5.50 7.21
N LEU A 30 -19.17 5.73 6.59
CA LEU A 30 -18.23 4.68 6.24
C LEU A 30 -17.20 4.62 7.37
N THR A 31 -17.22 3.53 8.11
CA THR A 31 -16.30 3.25 9.21
C THR A 31 -14.86 3.26 8.69
N VAL A 32 -14.12 4.30 9.06
CA VAL A 32 -12.68 4.39 8.85
C VAL A 32 -12.04 3.29 9.71
N ARG A 33 -11.41 2.30 9.07
CA ARG A 33 -10.52 1.39 9.80
C ARG A 33 -9.31 2.19 10.26
N GLU A 34 -9.10 2.24 11.56
CA GLU A 34 -7.94 2.87 12.19
C GLU A 34 -6.64 2.28 11.61
N VAL A 35 -5.75 3.15 11.13
CA VAL A 35 -4.40 2.76 10.73
C VAL A 35 -3.61 2.52 12.01
N GLN A 36 -3.35 1.25 12.30
CA GLN A 36 -2.67 0.82 13.51
C GLN A 36 -1.17 1.12 13.40
N TRP A 37 -0.74 2.23 13.99
CA TRP A 37 0.67 2.55 14.20
C TRP A 37 1.21 1.65 15.31
N ASN A 38 2.14 0.75 15.01
CA ASN A 38 2.77 -0.08 16.03
C ASN A 38 3.89 0.72 16.73
N MET A 39 3.52 1.50 17.75
CA MET A 39 4.47 2.06 18.71
C MET A 39 4.80 0.98 19.75
N THR A 40 5.75 0.11 19.45
CA THR A 40 6.35 -0.75 20.47
C THR A 40 7.61 -0.07 21.02
N ASP A 41 7.55 0.20 22.32
CA ASP A 41 8.65 0.31 23.28
C ASP A 41 9.62 1.50 23.19
N LEU A 42 9.33 2.53 24.00
CA LEU A 42 10.33 3.41 24.59
C LEU A 42 10.83 2.77 25.90
N PRO A 43 12.10 2.33 26.03
CA PRO A 43 12.71 2.14 27.33
C PRO A 43 13.46 3.41 27.73
N SER A 44 13.05 3.97 28.85
CA SER A 44 13.82 4.86 29.70
C SER A 44 15.15 4.20 30.06
N ALA A 45 16.25 4.92 29.84
CA ALA A 45 17.58 4.51 30.26
C ALA A 45 17.74 4.67 31.78
N SER A 46 17.96 3.56 32.49
CA SER A 46 18.61 3.57 33.81
C SER A 46 19.39 2.27 34.05
N SER A 47 20.71 2.44 34.18
CA SER A 47 21.67 1.66 34.98
C SER A 47 21.65 0.12 34.96
N SER A 48 22.69 -0.42 34.31
CA SER A 48 23.59 -1.50 34.76
C SER A 48 23.07 -2.56 35.76
N GLU A 49 22.85 -3.77 35.27
CA GLU A 49 23.02 -5.00 36.07
C GLU A 49 23.75 -6.08 35.26
N SER A 50 24.68 -6.74 35.94
CA SER A 50 25.61 -7.76 35.48
C SER A 50 24.95 -9.14 35.31
N VAL A 51 25.28 -9.84 34.22
CA VAL A 51 24.82 -11.21 33.91
C VAL A 51 25.74 -12.26 34.57
N PRO A 52 25.19 -13.28 35.25
CA PRO A 52 25.86 -14.58 35.38
C PRO A 52 25.21 -15.62 34.46
N THR A 53 26.07 -16.33 33.73
CA THR A 53 25.74 -17.48 32.88
C THR A 53 25.51 -18.73 33.71
N THR A 54 24.34 -19.38 33.58
CA THR A 54 24.17 -20.75 34.09
C THR A 54 23.30 -21.61 33.18
N SER A 55 23.96 -22.64 32.64
CA SER A 55 23.50 -23.69 31.74
C SER A 55 22.53 -24.66 32.40
N TRP A 56 21.29 -24.76 31.90
CA TRP A 56 20.35 -25.83 32.25
C TRP A 56 19.50 -26.27 31.03
N LYS A 57 19.97 -27.31 30.33
CA LYS A 57 19.14 -28.30 29.62
C LYS A 57 19.55 -29.65 30.23
N PRO A 58 18.62 -30.44 30.83
CA PRO A 58 17.70 -31.25 30.02
C PRO A 58 16.34 -31.52 30.72
N ILE A 59 15.26 -30.83 30.31
CA ILE A 59 13.88 -31.16 30.75
C ILE A 59 12.97 -31.54 29.56
N ILE A 60 13.51 -31.57 28.33
CA ILE A 60 12.72 -31.73 27.10
C ILE A 60 12.41 -33.20 26.72
N ILE A 61 12.94 -34.21 27.44
CA ILE A 61 12.79 -35.62 27.00
C ILE A 61 11.60 -36.36 27.64
N VAL A 62 10.95 -35.82 28.68
CA VAL A 62 9.85 -36.54 29.38
C VAL A 62 8.46 -36.22 28.81
N LEU A 63 8.28 -35.11 28.07
CA LEU A 63 6.98 -34.74 27.48
C LEU A 63 6.67 -35.36 26.11
N THR A 64 7.66 -35.94 25.42
CA THR A 64 7.43 -36.60 24.12
C THR A 64 7.05 -38.08 24.24
N VAL A 65 7.21 -38.71 25.41
CA VAL A 65 6.87 -40.13 25.62
C VAL A 65 5.39 -40.33 26.03
N LEU A 66 4.73 -39.30 26.59
CA LEU A 66 3.32 -39.37 26.99
C LEU A 66 2.32 -39.23 25.82
N VAL A 67 2.73 -38.70 24.66
CA VAL A 67 1.84 -38.52 23.51
C VAL A 67 1.73 -39.78 22.64
N VAL A 68 2.68 -40.71 22.71
CA VAL A 68 2.70 -41.91 21.84
C VAL A 68 1.85 -43.08 22.39
N VAL A 69 1.48 -43.06 23.67
CA VAL A 69 0.74 -44.18 24.30
C VAL A 69 -0.79 -44.10 24.09
N VAL A 70 -1.33 -43.00 23.54
CA VAL A 70 -2.79 -42.86 23.32
C VAL A 70 -3.26 -43.41 21.95
N CYS A 71 -2.36 -43.84 21.06
CA CYS A 71 -2.74 -44.26 19.69
C CYS A 71 -3.11 -45.75 19.52
N ALA A 72 -3.22 -46.55 20.58
CA ALA A 72 -3.40 -48.00 20.45
C ALA A 72 -4.60 -48.56 21.24
N ALA A 73 -5.83 -48.14 20.90
CA ALA A 73 -7.02 -48.95 21.14
C ALA A 73 -8.23 -48.37 20.38
N ALA A 74 -8.64 -49.05 19.31
CA ALA A 74 -10.04 -49.29 18.88
C ALA A 74 -10.12 -49.44 17.36
N VAL A 75 -9.85 -50.65 16.87
CA VAL A 75 -10.23 -51.11 15.53
C VAL A 75 -11.27 -52.22 15.70
N GLY A 76 -12.42 -52.13 15.04
CA GLY A 76 -13.47 -53.17 15.11
C GLY A 76 -14.83 -52.82 14.49
N ILE A 77 -14.88 -52.71 13.15
CA ILE A 77 -15.81 -53.34 12.14
C ILE A 77 -17.24 -53.74 12.65
N PRO A 78 -18.40 -53.50 11.95
CA PRO A 78 -18.64 -53.81 10.52
C PRO A 78 -19.53 -52.91 9.64
N PHE A 79 -19.28 -53.07 8.34
CA PHE A 79 -20.19 -53.02 7.18
C PHE A 79 -21.68 -53.19 7.48
N LEU A 80 -22.52 -52.25 7.01
CA LEU A 80 -23.88 -52.54 6.57
C LEU A 80 -24.27 -51.57 5.43
N LEU A 81 -24.72 -52.20 4.35
CA LEU A 81 -25.24 -51.62 3.11
C LEU A 81 -26.43 -50.68 3.38
N LEU A 82 -26.55 -49.59 2.63
CA LEU A 82 -27.84 -49.14 2.13
C LEU A 82 -27.66 -48.34 0.83
N GLN A 83 -28.18 -48.91 -0.26
CA GLN A 83 -28.34 -48.28 -1.56
C GLN A 83 -29.51 -47.27 -1.56
N HIS A 84 -29.74 -46.69 -2.75
CA HIS A 84 -30.93 -45.94 -3.22
C HIS A 84 -30.92 -44.45 -2.84
N GLN A 85 -31.02 -43.46 -3.73
CA GLN A 85 -31.53 -43.39 -5.11
C GLN A 85 -30.88 -42.19 -5.83
N GLN A 86 -30.44 -42.38 -7.06
CA GLN A 86 -30.24 -41.28 -8.02
C GLN A 86 -31.60 -40.91 -8.61
N GLN A 87 -32.10 -39.72 -8.32
CA GLN A 87 -33.19 -39.13 -9.11
C GLN A 87 -32.58 -38.26 -10.21
N VAL A 88 -32.72 -38.74 -11.44
CA VAL A 88 -32.50 -37.99 -12.68
C VAL A 88 -33.77 -37.17 -12.96
N PRO A 89 -33.73 -35.83 -13.01
CA PRO A 89 -34.83 -35.04 -13.54
C PRO A 89 -34.77 -35.04 -15.07
N GLN A 90 -35.87 -35.51 -15.64
CA GLN A 90 -36.27 -35.53 -17.05
C GLN A 90 -35.81 -34.30 -17.88
N LEU A 91 -35.16 -34.57 -19.02
CA LEU A 91 -34.93 -33.60 -20.09
C LEU A 91 -36.25 -33.29 -20.79
N LEU A 92 -36.74 -32.05 -20.61
CA LEU A 92 -37.88 -31.51 -21.34
C LEU A 92 -37.56 -31.41 -22.86
N PRO A 93 -38.50 -31.70 -23.78
CA PRO A 93 -38.25 -31.56 -25.21
C PRO A 93 -37.97 -30.09 -25.62
N GLN A 94 -36.80 -29.85 -26.21
CA GLN A 94 -36.33 -28.55 -26.73
C GLN A 94 -37.11 -27.99 -27.93
N GLN A 95 -38.24 -28.59 -28.33
CA GLN A 95 -38.84 -28.30 -29.64
C GLN A 95 -39.71 -27.04 -29.71
N GLN A 96 -40.06 -26.38 -28.62
CA GLN A 96 -40.94 -25.20 -28.68
C GLN A 96 -40.22 -23.84 -28.60
N ARG A 97 -38.90 -23.78 -28.38
CA ARG A 97 -38.17 -22.49 -28.32
C ARG A 97 -37.75 -21.92 -29.68
N ARG A 98 -37.99 -22.61 -30.80
CA ARG A 98 -37.65 -22.10 -32.15
C ARG A 98 -38.73 -21.24 -32.81
N GLN A 99 -39.97 -21.24 -32.31
CA GLN A 99 -41.08 -20.55 -33.01
C GLN A 99 -41.43 -19.16 -32.45
N GLN A 100 -40.78 -18.69 -31.39
CA GLN A 100 -41.02 -17.36 -30.81
C GLN A 100 -39.81 -16.43 -30.89
N GLN A 101 -39.04 -16.48 -31.99
CA GLN A 101 -38.05 -15.44 -32.26
C GLN A 101 -38.72 -14.34 -33.08
N PRO A 102 -38.97 -13.13 -32.53
CA PRO A 102 -39.45 -12.02 -33.32
C PRO A 102 -38.39 -11.70 -34.36
N GLN A 103 -38.79 -11.50 -35.62
CA GLN A 103 -37.89 -11.06 -36.67
C GLN A 103 -37.27 -9.72 -36.26
N ARG A 104 -36.04 -9.76 -35.74
CA ARG A 104 -35.24 -8.57 -35.48
C ARG A 104 -34.88 -8.00 -36.84
N ARG A 105 -35.58 -6.94 -37.22
CA ARG A 105 -35.24 -6.05 -38.33
C ARG A 105 -33.73 -5.74 -38.24
N PRO A 106 -32.93 -5.92 -39.30
CA PRO A 106 -31.53 -5.55 -39.26
C PRO A 106 -31.42 -4.08 -38.90
N LEU A 107 -30.76 -3.76 -37.78
CA LEU A 107 -30.40 -2.38 -37.50
C LEU A 107 -29.53 -1.87 -38.65
N PRO A 108 -29.74 -0.63 -39.12
CA PRO A 108 -28.86 -0.06 -40.12
C PRO A 108 -27.43 -0.10 -39.55
N LEU A 109 -26.51 -0.71 -40.30
CA LEU A 109 -25.08 -0.64 -40.07
C LEU A 109 -24.61 0.80 -40.30
N ARG A 110 -25.00 1.71 -39.38
CA ARG A 110 -24.29 2.96 -39.21
C ARG A 110 -22.95 2.59 -38.62
N HIS A 111 -22.00 2.41 -39.54
CA HIS A 111 -20.60 2.69 -39.38
C HIS A 111 -20.10 2.27 -37.99
N LEU A 112 -19.96 0.95 -37.80
CA LEU A 112 -18.86 0.49 -36.96
C LEU A 112 -17.60 1.05 -37.60
N ARG A 113 -17.23 2.28 -37.20
CA ARG A 113 -15.89 2.81 -37.36
C ARG A 113 -15.02 1.71 -36.78
N ARG A 114 -14.44 0.88 -37.65
CA ARG A 114 -13.44 -0.10 -37.27
C ARG A 114 -12.30 0.75 -36.72
N GLN A 115 -12.29 0.96 -35.41
CA GLN A 115 -11.15 1.59 -34.76
C GLN A 115 -9.92 0.82 -35.25
N PRO A 116 -8.88 1.51 -35.75
CA PRO A 116 -7.66 0.85 -36.17
C PRO A 116 -7.17 -0.04 -35.02
N PRO A 117 -6.64 -1.23 -35.29
CA PRO A 117 -6.27 -2.22 -34.27
C PRO A 117 -5.39 -1.64 -33.15
N ARG A 118 -4.55 -0.63 -33.46
CA ARG A 118 -3.78 0.16 -32.48
C ARG A 118 -4.64 0.86 -31.40
N GLN A 119 -5.79 1.43 -31.76
CA GLN A 119 -6.68 2.11 -30.82
C GLN A 119 -7.43 1.11 -29.91
N ARG A 120 -7.81 -0.06 -30.44
CA ARG A 120 -8.40 -1.14 -29.62
C ARG A 120 -7.41 -1.70 -28.61
N GLN A 121 -6.14 -1.87 -28.99
CA GLN A 121 -5.09 -2.30 -28.07
C GLN A 121 -4.80 -1.25 -26.99
N LEU A 122 -4.70 0.04 -27.32
CA LEU A 122 -4.49 1.08 -26.30
C LEU A 122 -5.66 1.15 -25.29
N GLN A 123 -6.91 1.07 -25.75
CA GLN A 123 -8.07 1.09 -24.86
C GLN A 123 -8.16 -0.15 -23.96
N GLN A 124 -7.77 -1.33 -24.46
CA GLN A 124 -7.72 -2.56 -23.66
C GLN A 124 -6.57 -2.54 -22.63
N VAL A 125 -5.41 -1.96 -22.97
CA VAL A 125 -4.28 -1.80 -22.03
C VAL A 125 -4.63 -0.85 -20.88
N THR A 126 -5.36 0.25 -21.16
CA THR A 126 -5.83 1.16 -20.10
C THR A 126 -6.97 0.59 -19.26
N ALA A 127 -7.74 -0.38 -19.77
CA ALA A 127 -8.87 -0.99 -19.05
C ALA A 127 -8.44 -2.02 -17.99
N ASN A 128 -7.19 -2.50 -18.04
CA ASN A 128 -6.67 -3.52 -17.12
C ASN A 128 -5.69 -2.95 -16.07
N LEU A 129 -5.49 -1.63 -16.01
CA LEU A 129 -4.60 -1.02 -15.03
C LEU A 129 -5.33 -0.72 -13.71
N PRO A 130 -4.61 -0.71 -12.57
CA PRO A 130 -5.15 -0.25 -11.31
C PRO A 130 -5.75 1.15 -11.41
N ALA A 131 -6.86 1.42 -10.72
CA ALA A 131 -7.51 2.74 -10.70
C ALA A 131 -6.54 3.87 -10.27
N ALA A 132 -5.59 3.53 -9.38
CA ALA A 132 -4.52 4.42 -8.92
C ALA A 132 -3.64 4.95 -10.07
N CYS A 133 -3.60 4.27 -11.22
CA CYS A 133 -2.84 4.69 -12.40
C CYS A 133 -3.50 5.83 -13.19
N SER A 134 -4.77 6.12 -12.91
CA SER A 134 -5.55 7.15 -13.62
C SER A 134 -5.75 8.43 -12.79
N SER A 135 -5.57 8.37 -11.47
CA SER A 135 -5.73 9.51 -10.58
C SER A 135 -4.74 9.44 -9.42
N TYR A 136 -3.78 10.37 -9.43
CA TYR A 136 -2.72 10.50 -8.42
C TYR A 136 -2.17 11.93 -8.42
N THR A 137 -1.51 12.31 -7.34
CA THR A 137 -0.74 13.56 -7.25
C THR A 137 0.71 13.29 -7.62
N THR A 138 1.33 14.22 -8.34
CA THR A 138 2.74 14.12 -8.70
C THR A 138 3.60 14.90 -7.72
N ILE A 139 4.69 14.30 -7.27
CA ILE A 139 5.76 14.97 -6.50
C ILE A 139 7.03 14.94 -7.33
N SER A 140 7.59 16.12 -7.59
CA SER A 140 8.84 16.32 -8.32
C SER A 140 9.79 17.16 -7.48
N ASP A 141 10.45 16.50 -6.53
CA ASP A 141 11.28 17.13 -5.51
C ASP A 141 12.68 16.49 -5.52
N SER A 142 13.67 17.23 -6.01
CA SER A 142 15.04 16.75 -6.16
C SER A 142 15.69 16.37 -4.83
N THR A 143 15.24 16.99 -3.72
CA THR A 143 15.82 16.75 -2.39
C THR A 143 15.43 15.38 -1.81
N ARG A 144 14.47 14.68 -2.43
CA ARG A 144 14.07 13.31 -2.04
C ARG A 144 15.02 12.23 -2.55
N SER A 145 15.99 12.56 -3.39
CA SER A 145 16.98 11.58 -3.83
C SER A 145 17.77 11.02 -2.67
N VAL A 146 18.03 9.70 -2.66
CA VAL A 146 18.99 9.09 -1.72
C VAL A 146 20.41 9.68 -1.86
N SER A 147 20.72 10.32 -2.99
CA SER A 147 22.01 11.01 -3.20
C SER A 147 22.03 12.43 -2.63
N TYR A 148 20.89 12.97 -2.20
CA TYR A 148 20.80 14.29 -1.58
C TYR A 148 21.06 14.18 -0.08
N SER A 149 22.07 14.89 0.42
CA SER A 149 22.36 14.98 1.86
C SER A 149 21.49 16.04 2.54
N GLY A 150 21.03 15.76 3.75
CA GLY A 150 20.32 16.73 4.59
C GLY A 150 19.37 16.05 5.56
N SER A 151 18.95 16.77 6.62
CA SER A 151 18.23 16.17 7.74
C SER A 151 17.01 16.94 8.26
N SER A 152 16.61 18.01 7.58
CA SER A 152 15.61 18.98 8.07
C SER A 152 14.18 18.80 7.52
N GLY A 153 13.98 17.97 6.50
CA GLY A 153 12.69 17.74 5.85
C GLY A 153 11.89 16.60 6.48
N CYS A 154 10.56 16.64 6.35
CA CYS A 154 9.65 15.62 6.85
C CYS A 154 8.35 15.55 6.03
N ASP A 155 7.61 14.44 6.17
CA ASP A 155 6.35 14.17 5.45
C ASP A 155 5.09 14.27 6.33
N SER A 156 5.14 14.99 7.46
CA SER A 156 3.98 15.17 8.35
C SER A 156 2.85 16.01 7.77
N SER A 157 3.14 16.80 6.73
CA SER A 157 2.16 17.62 6.00
C SER A 157 2.24 17.45 4.48
N SER A 158 3.05 16.51 3.98
CA SER A 158 3.23 16.27 2.55
C SER A 158 2.07 15.51 1.91
N PHE A 159 1.25 14.83 2.72
CA PHE A 159 0.17 13.96 2.28
C PHE A 159 -1.15 14.34 2.96
N SER A 160 -2.28 13.91 2.37
CA SER A 160 -3.61 14.07 2.99
C SER A 160 -3.73 13.22 4.25
N SER A 161 -4.45 13.69 5.28
CA SER A 161 -4.71 12.93 6.51
C SER A 161 -5.43 11.60 6.27
N SER A 162 -6.26 11.51 5.22
CA SER A 162 -6.91 10.28 4.77
C SER A 162 -6.05 9.39 3.85
N GLY A 163 -4.80 9.79 3.62
CA GLY A 163 -3.92 9.20 2.63
C GLY A 163 -4.24 9.66 1.20
N MET A 164 -3.27 9.49 0.30
CA MET A 164 -3.43 9.85 -1.11
C MET A 164 -2.49 9.05 -2.01
N TRP A 165 -2.90 8.86 -3.28
CA TRP A 165 -2.05 8.26 -4.30
C TRP A 165 -1.03 9.26 -4.82
N VAL A 166 0.24 8.89 -4.79
CA VAL A 166 1.38 9.73 -5.16
C VAL A 166 2.23 9.03 -6.21
N ARG A 167 2.65 9.80 -7.21
CA ARG A 167 3.70 9.42 -8.17
C ARG A 167 4.93 10.31 -7.97
N PHE A 168 6.08 9.70 -7.74
CA PHE A 168 7.35 10.43 -7.73
C PHE A 168 7.89 10.57 -9.16
N THR A 169 8.44 11.75 -9.47
CA THR A 169 8.97 12.10 -10.79
C THR A 169 10.17 13.06 -10.65
N GLY A 170 10.86 13.34 -11.76
CA GLY A 170 11.93 14.32 -11.81
C GLY A 170 13.29 13.78 -11.37
N SER A 171 14.25 14.67 -11.16
CA SER A 171 15.66 14.33 -10.86
C SER A 171 15.90 13.81 -9.44
N GLY A 172 14.90 13.91 -8.56
CA GLY A 172 14.95 13.34 -7.22
C GLY A 172 14.82 11.82 -7.18
N GLY A 173 14.51 11.19 -8.32
CA GLY A 173 14.15 9.78 -8.39
C GLY A 173 12.66 9.61 -8.66
N THR A 174 12.30 8.42 -9.11
CA THR A 174 10.93 8.10 -9.57
C THR A 174 10.30 6.94 -8.82
N THR A 175 11.08 6.27 -7.97
CA THR A 175 10.65 5.11 -7.19
C THR A 175 11.11 5.23 -5.75
N ILE A 176 10.37 4.65 -4.81
CA ILE A 176 10.84 4.50 -3.43
C ILE A 176 11.86 3.35 -3.43
N PRO A 177 13.07 3.50 -2.84
CA PRO A 177 14.05 2.43 -2.80
C PRO A 177 13.50 1.20 -2.05
N THR A 178 13.84 0.01 -2.53
CA THR A 178 13.52 -1.27 -1.85
C THR A 178 14.64 -1.76 -0.94
N TYR A 179 15.48 -0.83 -0.51
CA TYR A 179 16.61 -1.05 0.39
C TYR A 179 16.70 0.15 1.35
N ALA A 180 17.29 -0.08 2.52
CA ALA A 180 17.47 0.95 3.52
C ALA A 180 18.63 1.90 3.09
N PRO A 181 18.39 3.20 2.83
CA PRO A 181 19.36 4.07 2.17
C PRO A 181 20.39 4.72 3.11
N GLY A 182 20.34 4.45 4.40
CA GLY A 182 21.10 5.16 5.43
C GLY A 182 20.32 6.31 6.04
N THR A 183 20.87 6.97 7.06
CA THR A 183 20.23 8.12 7.73
C THR A 183 20.75 9.45 7.19
N SER A 184 20.04 10.56 7.43
CA SER A 184 20.46 11.91 7.01
C SER A 184 20.67 12.09 5.50
N VAL A 185 19.96 11.29 4.70
CA VAL A 185 19.87 11.40 3.24
C VAL A 185 18.43 11.68 2.84
N CYS A 186 18.20 11.98 1.55
CA CYS A 186 16.92 12.45 1.02
C CYS A 186 16.30 13.64 1.79
N GLY A 187 17.18 14.46 2.38
CA GLY A 187 16.81 15.68 3.07
C GLY A 187 16.06 15.44 4.37
N THR A 188 16.18 14.27 4.99
CA THR A 188 15.53 13.94 6.26
C THR A 188 16.45 13.19 7.21
N SER A 189 16.14 13.26 8.49
CA SER A 189 16.86 12.50 9.53
C SER A 189 16.60 10.99 9.37
N ALA A 190 15.33 10.57 9.41
CA ALA A 190 14.92 9.17 9.30
C ALA A 190 14.27 8.87 7.96
N THR A 191 14.85 7.92 7.24
CA THR A 191 14.67 7.78 5.79
C THR A 191 13.70 6.66 5.45
N GLY A 192 12.67 7.00 4.68
CA GLY A 192 11.61 6.09 4.26
C GLY A 192 12.01 5.26 3.05
N TRP A 193 11.82 3.94 3.13
CA TRP A 193 12.07 2.97 2.07
C TRP A 193 11.03 1.83 2.10
N TYR A 194 10.81 1.17 0.96
CA TYR A 194 9.77 0.15 0.82
C TYR A 194 10.34 -1.25 1.13
N ALA A 195 9.98 -1.80 2.29
CA ALA A 195 10.45 -3.08 2.80
C ALA A 195 9.58 -4.25 2.35
N SER A 196 9.22 -4.28 1.07
CA SER A 196 8.37 -5.33 0.48
C SER A 196 8.68 -5.48 -1.00
N ALA A 197 8.22 -6.58 -1.61
CA ALA A 197 8.37 -6.80 -3.04
C ALA A 197 7.48 -5.83 -3.84
N LEU A 198 8.03 -5.24 -4.91
CA LEU A 198 7.25 -4.40 -5.81
C LEU A 198 6.23 -5.23 -6.60
N PRO A 199 5.04 -4.65 -6.92
CA PRO A 199 4.02 -5.34 -7.69
C PRO A 199 4.45 -5.61 -9.13
N SER A 200 4.01 -6.75 -9.66
CA SER A 200 4.01 -7.04 -11.10
C SER A 200 3.16 -6.02 -11.86
N SER A 201 3.45 -5.86 -13.16
CA SER A 201 2.73 -4.96 -14.07
C SER A 201 1.21 -5.11 -13.96
N GLY A 202 0.49 -4.01 -13.75
CA GLY A 202 -0.97 -3.99 -13.63
C GLY A 202 -1.52 -4.45 -12.28
N ALA A 203 -0.67 -4.79 -11.30
CA ALA A 203 -1.11 -5.18 -9.97
C ALA A 203 -1.00 -4.04 -8.95
N THR A 204 -1.82 -4.13 -7.90
CA THR A 204 -1.68 -3.36 -6.66
C THR A 204 -1.43 -4.34 -5.53
N VAL A 205 -0.41 -4.07 -4.70
CA VAL A 205 -0.09 -4.87 -3.52
C VAL A 205 0.03 -3.98 -2.29
N SER A 206 -0.31 -4.55 -1.14
CA SER A 206 0.02 -3.94 0.15
C SER A 206 1.44 -4.33 0.54
N GLY A 207 2.14 -3.42 1.22
CA GLY A 207 3.44 -3.73 1.82
C GLY A 207 3.80 -2.73 2.89
N THR A 208 5.04 -2.82 3.38
CA THR A 208 5.52 -2.02 4.51
C THR A 208 6.46 -0.93 4.04
N LEU A 209 6.14 0.31 4.38
CA LEU A 209 7.07 1.43 4.30
C LEU A 209 7.80 1.52 5.65
N CYS A 210 9.11 1.34 5.64
CA CYS A 210 9.97 1.42 6.81
C CYS A 210 10.72 2.75 6.83
N TYR A 211 11.01 3.26 8.03
CA TYR A 211 11.87 4.42 8.23
C TYR A 211 13.12 4.00 8.99
N GLN A 212 14.27 4.13 8.34
CA GLN A 212 15.57 3.82 8.94
C GLN A 212 16.02 4.97 9.85
N TRP A 213 16.42 4.64 11.07
CA TRP A 213 16.97 5.59 12.02
C TRP A 213 17.92 4.89 12.98
N THR A 214 18.96 5.62 13.43
CA THR A 214 20.01 5.11 14.32
C THR A 214 20.56 3.75 13.86
N SER A 215 20.33 2.69 14.62
CA SER A 215 20.80 1.32 14.36
C SER A 215 19.74 0.41 13.74
N SER A 216 18.50 0.88 13.61
CA SER A 216 17.40 0.09 13.03
C SER A 216 17.12 0.51 11.59
N THR A 217 17.06 -0.46 10.68
CA THR A 217 16.61 -0.22 9.31
C THR A 217 15.11 0.03 9.21
N CYS A 218 14.33 -0.26 10.27
CA CYS A 218 12.89 -0.04 10.30
C CYS A 218 12.45 0.36 11.72
N GLN A 219 12.91 1.55 12.17
CA GLN A 219 12.56 2.08 13.49
C GLN A 219 11.08 2.44 13.57
N TRP A 220 10.53 2.99 12.47
CA TRP A 220 9.10 3.21 12.30
C TRP A 220 8.63 2.53 11.03
N SER A 221 7.35 2.21 10.98
CA SER A 221 6.75 1.64 9.77
C SER A 221 5.28 2.01 9.61
N SER A 222 4.81 1.97 8.38
CA SER A 222 3.39 2.00 8.04
C SER A 222 3.06 1.01 6.93
N SER A 223 1.82 0.53 6.93
CA SER A 223 1.28 -0.23 5.81
C SER A 223 0.87 0.74 4.70
N ILE A 224 1.34 0.48 3.49
CA ILE A 224 1.01 1.26 2.30
C ILE A 224 0.54 0.35 1.17
N GLN A 225 -0.03 0.93 0.12
CA GLN A 225 -0.30 0.24 -1.13
C GLN A 225 0.58 0.77 -2.24
N VAL A 226 1.03 -0.12 -3.13
CA VAL A 226 1.82 0.23 -4.30
C VAL A 226 1.14 -0.36 -5.52
N ALA A 227 0.97 0.43 -6.57
CA ALA A 227 0.43 -0.04 -7.85
C ALA A 227 1.47 0.12 -8.95
N ASN A 228 1.60 -0.90 -9.82
CA ASN A 228 2.46 -0.85 -11.00
C ASN A 228 1.63 -0.50 -12.24
N CYS A 229 1.87 0.69 -12.78
CA CYS A 229 1.19 1.22 -13.96
C CYS A 229 1.92 0.90 -15.28
N ASN A 230 2.58 -0.26 -15.31
CA ASN A 230 3.48 -0.77 -16.34
C ASN A 230 4.82 -0.01 -16.45
N THR A 231 4.79 1.32 -16.50
CA THR A 231 5.99 2.16 -16.74
C THR A 231 6.40 3.00 -15.54
N TYR A 232 5.56 3.05 -14.51
CA TYR A 232 5.82 3.79 -13.27
C TYR A 232 5.04 3.16 -12.12
N TYR A 233 5.44 3.51 -10.91
CA TYR A 233 4.74 3.14 -9.69
C TYR A 233 3.97 4.31 -9.12
N VAL A 234 2.86 4.00 -8.47
CA VAL A 234 2.09 4.93 -7.64
C VAL A 234 1.93 4.35 -6.24
N TYR A 235 2.04 5.20 -5.23
CA TYR A 235 2.11 4.82 -3.83
C TYR A 235 0.98 5.48 -3.06
N PHE A 236 0.21 4.72 -2.31
CA PHE A 236 -0.78 5.28 -1.38
C PHE A 236 -0.10 5.59 -0.06
N LEU A 237 0.11 6.87 0.22
CA LEU A 237 0.91 7.34 1.36
C LEU A 237 0.07 8.15 2.33
N TYR A 238 0.40 8.03 3.62
CA TYR A 238 -0.17 8.79 4.73
C TYR A 238 0.86 9.77 5.30
N PRO A 239 0.42 10.84 5.97
CA PRO A 239 1.34 11.77 6.62
C PRO A 239 2.14 11.05 7.69
N SER A 240 3.40 11.45 7.83
CA SER A 240 4.25 10.91 8.88
C SER A 240 3.80 11.41 10.26
N PRO A 241 3.77 10.57 11.30
CA PRO A 241 3.30 10.97 12.63
C PRO A 241 4.27 11.93 13.34
N VAL A 242 5.55 11.94 12.95
CA VAL A 242 6.57 12.84 13.52
C VAL A 242 7.35 13.55 12.41
N CYS A 243 7.75 14.79 12.67
CA CYS A 243 8.51 15.60 11.71
C CYS A 243 10.02 15.30 11.77
N ASN A 244 10.38 14.06 11.47
CA ASN A 244 11.75 13.60 11.17
C ASN A 244 11.76 12.46 10.15
N LEU A 245 10.59 12.06 9.66
CA LEU A 245 10.40 10.96 8.73
C LEU A 245 10.07 11.53 7.36
N ARG A 246 10.74 11.04 6.32
CA ARG A 246 10.42 11.40 4.93
C ARG A 246 10.68 10.24 4.00
N VAL A 247 9.82 10.07 3.01
CA VAL A 247 9.99 9.06 1.95
C VAL A 247 11.10 9.49 0.99
N CYS A 248 12.12 8.65 0.85
CA CYS A 248 13.19 8.82 -0.13
C CYS A 248 12.80 8.28 -1.51
N THR A 249 13.55 8.69 -2.53
CA THR A 249 13.41 8.24 -3.91
C THR A 249 14.74 7.94 -4.60
N VAL A 250 14.70 7.06 -5.59
CA VAL A 250 15.78 6.66 -6.51
C VAL A 250 15.33 6.67 -7.96
#